data_AF-A0A957YYX2-F1
#
_entry.id   AF-A0A957YYX2-F1
#
_cell.length_a   1.000
_cell.length_b   1.000
_cell.length_c   1.000
_cell.angle_alpha   90.00
_cell.angle_beta   90.00
_cell.angle_gamma   90.00
#
_symmetry.space_group_name_H-M   'P 1'
#
loop_
_entity.id
_entity.type
_entity.pdbx_description
1 polymer ?
#
loop_
_entity_poly.entity_id
_entity_poly.type
_entity_poly.pdbx_seq_one_letter_code
_entity_poly.pdbx_strand_id
1 'polypeptide(L)'
;MKVWLVGLVCIVVAACVPAVVEQPAREATDSTDVAARATPAPTPGESVSSAVDATSTITPTVLTFDGNGDTFLAHIETALQQRDEPLSHRFVTMNGPDGVPWQGELARYDDQTLLFLQATQIGGTSALQFQLPPSADEAFLASLTLPPQDRTQVRSPYPTVAFVRAHLSEAGERADRWRFDVTIRYPDTGWEDYADGWHVETEDGAIVGTRVLLHPHVGEQPFTRSLSGVEISQDLTTVYIRGHDLQSGYSPDRVAVPLGDAVATDTYEVIR
;
A
#
# COMPACT_ATOMS: atom_id res chain seq x y z
N MET A 1 -45.54 -19.32 8.27
CA MET A 1 -45.46 -20.74 7.85
C MET A 1 -45.49 -20.81 6.33
N LYS A 2 -44.35 -21.10 5.70
CA LYS A 2 -44.23 -21.61 4.33
C LYS A 2 -42.85 -22.22 4.21
N VAL A 3 -42.84 -23.56 4.19
CA VAL A 3 -41.69 -24.44 4.01
C VAL A 3 -41.34 -24.44 2.52
N TRP A 4 -40.05 -24.34 2.18
CA TRP A 4 -39.53 -24.76 0.88
C TRP A 4 -38.28 -25.61 1.05
N LEU A 5 -38.19 -26.56 0.13
CA LEU A 5 -37.49 -27.84 0.14
C LEU A 5 -35.97 -27.71 -0.01
N VAL A 6 -35.28 -28.68 0.59
CA VAL A 6 -33.87 -29.02 0.43
C VAL A 6 -33.60 -29.56 -0.98
N GLY A 7 -32.52 -29.13 -1.62
CA GLY A 7 -32.02 -29.66 -2.88
C GLY A 7 -30.49 -29.72 -2.88
N LEU A 8 -29.96 -30.87 -2.48
CA LEU A 8 -28.54 -31.24 -2.53
C LEU A 8 -28.17 -31.56 -3.99
N VAL A 9 -27.22 -30.83 -4.59
CA VAL A 9 -26.66 -31.18 -5.90
C VAL A 9 -25.23 -31.65 -5.71
N CYS A 10 -25.03 -32.96 -5.89
CA CYS A 10 -23.72 -33.58 -6.04
C CYS A 10 -23.12 -33.16 -7.39
N ILE A 11 -21.97 -32.48 -7.38
CA ILE A 11 -21.15 -32.28 -8.58
C ILE A 11 -20.11 -33.39 -8.62
N VAL A 12 -20.23 -34.24 -9.64
CA VAL A 12 -19.29 -35.30 -10.00
C VAL A 12 -18.04 -34.66 -10.61
N VAL A 13 -16.87 -34.96 -10.03
CA VAL A 13 -15.56 -34.60 -10.56
C VAL A 13 -15.19 -35.60 -11.66
N ALA A 14 -15.12 -35.15 -12.92
CA ALA A 14 -14.55 -35.91 -14.02
C ALA A 14 -13.15 -35.36 -14.35
N ALA A 15 -12.13 -36.17 -14.06
CA ALA A 15 -10.74 -35.92 -14.45
C ALA A 15 -10.54 -36.31 -15.93
N CYS A 16 -9.92 -35.44 -16.72
CA CYS A 16 -9.47 -35.75 -18.08
C CYS A 16 -8.17 -34.97 -18.38
N VAL A 17 -7.05 -35.69 -18.55
CA VAL A 17 -5.73 -35.19 -18.97
C VAL A 17 -5.05 -36.36 -19.72
N PRO A 18 -4.20 -36.14 -20.75
CA PRO A 18 -4.38 -35.35 -21.97
C PRO A 18 -4.13 -36.21 -23.24
N ALA A 19 -4.51 -35.72 -24.42
CA ALA A 19 -4.08 -36.31 -25.69
C ALA A 19 -2.85 -35.56 -26.24
N VAL A 20 -1.71 -36.25 -26.26
CA VAL A 20 -0.50 -35.87 -26.99
C VAL A 20 -0.76 -36.08 -28.48
N VAL A 21 -0.46 -35.06 -29.30
CA VAL A 21 -0.38 -35.19 -30.76
C VAL A 21 1.03 -34.78 -31.17
N GLU A 22 1.84 -35.77 -31.52
CA GLU A 22 3.09 -35.59 -32.27
C GLU A 22 2.76 -35.39 -33.75
N GLN A 23 3.44 -34.44 -34.41
CA GLN A 23 3.53 -34.40 -35.86
C GLN A 23 4.98 -34.23 -36.34
N PRO A 24 5.34 -34.83 -37.50
CA PRO A 24 6.71 -35.20 -37.81
C PRO A 24 7.50 -34.13 -38.56
N ALA A 25 8.83 -34.28 -38.44
CA ALA A 25 9.85 -33.61 -39.25
C ALA A 25 9.66 -33.82 -40.75
N ARG A 26 10.00 -32.81 -41.56
CA ARG A 26 10.28 -32.96 -42.98
C ARG A 26 11.57 -32.24 -43.36
N GLU A 27 12.39 -33.00 -44.06
CA GLU A 27 13.72 -32.71 -44.59
C GLU A 27 13.76 -31.63 -45.68
N ALA A 28 14.98 -31.13 -45.83
CA ALA A 28 15.49 -30.19 -46.82
C ALA A 28 15.52 -30.73 -48.25
N THR A 29 15.53 -29.80 -49.21
CA THR A 29 16.19 -30.00 -50.51
C THR A 29 16.98 -28.75 -50.90
N ASP A 30 18.22 -29.03 -51.29
CA ASP A 30 19.31 -28.26 -51.86
C ASP A 30 18.99 -27.66 -53.25
N SER A 31 19.56 -26.49 -53.59
CA SER A 31 20.17 -26.24 -54.92
C SER A 31 20.95 -24.91 -54.98
N THR A 32 22.28 -25.04 -55.01
CA THR A 32 23.28 -24.39 -55.92
C THR A 32 23.36 -22.86 -56.11
N ASP A 33 24.36 -22.28 -55.45
CA ASP A 33 25.54 -21.54 -55.96
C ASP A 33 25.48 -20.68 -57.25
N VAL A 34 25.66 -19.36 -57.08
CA VAL A 34 26.27 -18.46 -58.08
C VAL A 34 27.24 -17.51 -57.35
N ALA A 35 28.50 -17.57 -57.74
CA ALA A 35 29.61 -16.85 -57.13
C ALA A 35 29.69 -15.35 -57.47
N ALA A 36 30.23 -14.62 -56.50
CA ALA A 36 31.15 -13.48 -56.59
C ALA A 36 30.61 -12.05 -56.88
N ARG A 37 30.53 -11.25 -55.80
CA ARG A 37 31.32 -10.02 -55.69
C ARG A 37 31.57 -9.67 -54.21
N ALA A 38 32.84 -9.64 -53.82
CA ALA A 38 33.30 -9.39 -52.47
C ALA A 38 32.97 -7.95 -52.03
N THR A 39 32.33 -7.83 -50.85
CA THR A 39 32.14 -6.57 -50.12
C THR A 39 33.04 -6.66 -48.88
N PRO A 40 33.84 -5.63 -48.55
CA PRO A 40 34.79 -5.71 -47.44
C PRO A 40 34.08 -5.88 -46.09
N ALA A 41 34.64 -6.73 -45.24
CA ALA A 41 34.18 -6.99 -43.88
C ALA A 41 34.19 -5.71 -43.02
N PRO A 42 33.18 -5.48 -42.16
CA PRO A 42 33.22 -4.40 -41.20
C PRO A 42 34.31 -4.64 -40.14
N THR A 43 35.09 -3.61 -39.87
CA THR A 43 36.10 -3.53 -38.82
C THR A 43 35.50 -3.88 -37.44
N PRO A 44 36.12 -4.72 -36.60
CA PRO A 44 35.71 -4.89 -35.22
C PRO A 44 36.28 -3.74 -34.36
N GLY A 45 35.41 -3.01 -33.67
CA GLY A 45 35.75 -1.94 -32.72
C GLY A 45 35.40 -0.56 -33.29
N GLU A 46 34.63 0.30 -32.64
CA GLU A 46 34.25 0.39 -31.24
C GLU A 46 32.76 0.12 -31.04
N SER A 47 32.43 -0.83 -30.17
CA SER A 47 31.16 -0.80 -29.45
C SER A 47 31.18 0.47 -28.61
N VAL A 48 30.50 1.53 -29.03
CA VAL A 48 30.17 2.64 -28.13
C VAL A 48 29.12 2.10 -27.17
N SER A 49 29.62 1.36 -26.17
CA SER A 49 28.90 1.03 -24.96
C SER A 49 28.53 2.36 -24.33
N SER A 50 27.29 2.78 -24.54
CA SER A 50 26.66 3.79 -23.69
C SER A 50 26.37 3.12 -22.36
N ALA A 51 27.44 2.73 -21.65
CA ALA A 51 27.38 2.42 -20.25
C ALA A 51 27.06 3.75 -19.58
N VAL A 52 25.77 3.98 -19.34
CA VAL A 52 25.36 4.86 -18.26
C VAL A 52 26.16 4.43 -17.04
N ASP A 53 26.99 5.34 -16.56
CA ASP A 53 27.91 5.14 -15.46
C ASP A 53 27.12 4.60 -14.26
N ALA A 54 27.23 3.30 -13.99
CA ALA A 54 26.48 2.56 -12.97
C ALA A 54 26.92 2.89 -11.53
N THR A 55 27.53 4.06 -11.35
CA THR A 55 28.09 4.54 -10.09
C THR A 55 27.44 5.84 -9.62
N SER A 56 26.37 6.29 -10.28
CA SER A 56 25.58 7.42 -9.77
C SER A 56 24.70 6.93 -8.61
N THR A 57 25.07 7.29 -7.38
CA THR A 57 24.23 7.06 -6.20
C THR A 57 22.91 7.79 -6.37
N ILE A 58 21.84 7.06 -6.72
CA ILE A 58 20.48 7.63 -6.75
C ILE A 58 20.08 7.92 -5.31
N THR A 59 19.90 9.20 -5.00
CA THR A 59 19.44 9.65 -3.69
C THR A 59 17.92 9.74 -3.72
N PRO A 60 17.19 9.01 -2.85
CA PRO A 60 15.75 9.15 -2.77
C PRO A 60 15.34 10.49 -2.18
N THR A 61 14.17 10.98 -2.59
CA THR A 61 13.44 11.98 -1.83
C THR A 61 12.78 11.29 -0.64
N VAL A 62 13.04 11.79 0.57
CA VAL A 62 12.31 11.35 1.77
C VAL A 62 10.98 12.08 1.79
N LEU A 63 9.90 11.31 1.73
CA LEU A 63 8.55 11.79 1.97
C LEU A 63 8.28 11.69 3.47
N THR A 64 7.70 12.73 4.07
CA THR A 64 7.27 12.73 5.48
C THR A 64 5.78 12.92 5.55
N PHE A 65 5.12 12.27 6.49
CA PHE A 65 3.66 12.22 6.63
C PHE A 65 3.24 12.86 7.94
N ASP A 66 2.37 13.87 7.87
CA ASP A 66 1.84 14.58 9.04
C ASP A 66 0.53 13.99 9.58
N GLY A 67 -0.02 12.97 8.91
CA GLY A 67 -1.27 12.33 9.29
C GLY A 67 -2.54 13.02 8.77
N ASN A 68 -2.47 14.26 8.26
CA ASN A 68 -3.60 15.07 7.77
C ASN A 68 -4.05 14.68 6.34
N GLY A 69 -4.17 13.38 6.05
CA GLY A 69 -4.38 12.89 4.69
C GLY A 69 -3.11 12.87 3.83
N ASP A 70 -2.00 13.38 4.38
CA ASP A 70 -0.65 13.24 3.83
C ASP A 70 -0.15 11.81 4.10
N THR A 71 -0.66 10.86 3.31
CA THR A 71 -0.36 9.42 3.46
C THR A 71 0.56 8.94 2.35
N PHE A 72 1.23 7.80 2.56
CA PHE A 72 2.04 7.18 1.51
C PHE A 72 1.23 6.94 0.22
N LEU A 73 -0.01 6.47 0.34
CA LEU A 73 -0.90 6.29 -0.80
C LEU A 73 -1.27 7.64 -1.46
N ALA A 74 -1.56 8.68 -0.67
CA ALA A 74 -1.88 10.00 -1.21
C ALA A 74 -0.70 10.60 -2.01
N HIS A 75 0.53 10.38 -1.57
CA HIS A 75 1.74 10.76 -2.33
C HIS A 75 1.86 9.99 -3.64
N ILE A 76 1.64 8.68 -3.62
CA ILE A 76 1.63 7.85 -4.85
C ILE A 76 0.56 8.37 -5.80
N GLU A 77 -0.69 8.48 -5.36
CA GLU A 77 -1.82 8.94 -6.18
C GLU A 77 -1.57 10.33 -6.77
N THR A 78 -1.08 11.27 -5.94
CA THR A 78 -0.75 12.62 -6.39
C THR A 78 0.33 12.61 -7.47
N ALA A 79 1.40 11.83 -7.28
CA ALA A 79 2.47 11.74 -8.26
C ALA A 79 2.01 11.10 -9.58
N LEU A 80 1.14 10.08 -9.51
CA LEU A 80 0.58 9.42 -10.70
C LEU A 80 -0.41 10.33 -11.45
N GLN A 81 -1.24 11.10 -10.75
CA GLN A 81 -2.21 12.02 -11.36
C GLN A 81 -1.57 13.20 -12.11
N GLN A 82 -0.33 13.56 -11.76
CA GLN A 82 0.41 14.65 -12.42
C GLN A 82 1.01 14.24 -13.78
N ARG A 83 0.84 12.99 -14.21
CA ARG A 83 1.42 12.44 -15.45
C ARG A 83 0.36 11.73 -16.30
N ASP A 84 0.74 11.42 -17.54
CA ASP A 84 -0.02 10.50 -18.39
C ASP A 84 -0.05 9.07 -17.78
N GLU A 85 -0.85 8.17 -18.34
CA GLU A 85 -0.95 6.79 -17.82
C GLU A 85 0.40 6.04 -17.90
N PRO A 86 0.85 5.36 -16.82
CA PRO A 86 2.11 4.61 -16.84
C PRO A 86 2.01 3.38 -17.75
N LEU A 87 3.13 3.01 -18.38
CA LEU A 87 3.29 1.77 -19.16
C LEU A 87 3.07 0.51 -18.31
N SER A 88 3.41 0.59 -17.02
CA SER A 88 3.11 -0.44 -16.04
C SER A 88 3.10 0.16 -14.64
N HIS A 89 2.17 -0.26 -13.80
CA HIS A 89 2.10 0.08 -12.38
C HIS A 89 1.93 -1.22 -11.59
N ARG A 90 2.85 -1.51 -10.67
CA ARG A 90 2.84 -2.76 -9.90
C ARG A 90 3.43 -2.57 -8.51
N PHE A 91 2.94 -3.42 -7.61
CA PHE A 91 3.51 -3.59 -6.29
C PHE A 91 4.89 -4.26 -6.34
N VAL A 92 5.80 -3.79 -5.48
CA VAL A 92 7.15 -4.34 -5.32
C VAL A 92 7.51 -4.49 -3.85
N THR A 93 8.33 -5.50 -3.55
CA THR A 93 8.97 -5.69 -2.26
C THR A 93 10.47 -5.82 -2.43
N MET A 94 11.23 -5.24 -1.49
CA MET A 94 12.68 -5.19 -1.52
C MET A 94 13.22 -5.37 -0.11
N ASN A 95 14.41 -5.95 0.05
CA ASN A 95 15.05 -6.02 1.37
C ASN A 95 16.09 -4.91 1.52
N GLY A 96 16.02 -4.18 2.63
CA GLY A 96 17.05 -3.24 3.02
C GLY A 96 18.37 -3.95 3.40
N PRO A 97 19.47 -3.22 3.55
CA PRO A 97 20.77 -3.78 3.95
C PRO A 97 20.74 -4.44 5.35
N ASP A 98 19.75 -4.10 6.16
CA ASP A 98 19.47 -4.67 7.48
C ASP A 98 18.55 -5.90 7.44
N GLY A 99 18.17 -6.36 6.24
CA GLY A 99 17.24 -7.47 6.04
C GLY A 99 15.78 -7.12 6.29
N VAL A 100 15.46 -5.84 6.53
CA VAL A 100 14.10 -5.38 6.77
C VAL A 100 13.38 -5.18 5.43
N PRO A 101 12.16 -5.72 5.24
CA PRO A 101 11.44 -5.52 4.00
C PRO A 101 10.98 -4.07 3.84
N TRP A 102 11.07 -3.59 2.62
CA TRP A 102 10.45 -2.40 2.06
C TRP A 102 9.40 -2.83 1.06
N GLN A 103 8.34 -2.05 0.96
CA GLN A 103 7.25 -2.29 0.02
C GLN A 103 6.75 -1.01 -0.60
N GLY A 104 6.14 -1.11 -1.77
CA GLY A 104 5.41 -0.01 -2.36
C GLY A 104 5.16 -0.24 -3.83
N GLU A 105 5.13 0.84 -4.58
CA GLU A 105 4.67 0.83 -5.97
C GLU A 105 5.78 1.26 -6.93
N LEU A 106 5.84 0.57 -8.06
CA LEU A 106 6.72 0.89 -9.18
C LEU A 106 5.88 1.24 -10.40
N ALA A 107 6.02 2.47 -10.89
CA ALA A 107 5.35 2.98 -12.07
C ALA A 107 6.38 3.30 -13.16
N ARG A 108 6.25 2.67 -14.33
CA ARG A 108 7.12 2.90 -15.50
C ARG A 108 6.47 3.84 -16.49
N TYR A 109 7.28 4.78 -16.99
CA TYR A 109 6.96 5.71 -18.04
C TYR A 109 8.01 5.59 -19.15
N ASP A 110 7.76 6.19 -20.32
CA ASP A 110 8.73 6.21 -21.41
C ASP A 110 10.04 6.94 -21.04
N ASP A 111 9.94 7.95 -20.16
CA ASP A 111 11.05 8.82 -19.78
C ASP A 111 11.73 8.43 -18.48
N GLN A 112 11.06 7.70 -17.59
CA GLN A 112 11.56 7.35 -16.26
C GLN A 112 10.79 6.19 -15.60
N THR A 113 11.30 5.74 -14.46
CA THR A 113 10.57 4.86 -13.54
C THR A 113 10.45 5.56 -12.19
N LEU A 114 9.23 5.67 -11.67
CA LEU A 114 9.00 6.08 -10.28
C LEU A 114 8.94 4.85 -9.40
N LEU A 115 9.66 4.89 -8.28
CA LEU A 115 9.61 3.85 -7.26
C LEU A 115 9.31 4.49 -5.92
N PHE A 116 8.21 4.07 -5.30
CA PHE A 116 7.80 4.46 -3.97
C PHE A 116 8.06 3.28 -3.04
N LEU A 117 8.80 3.52 -1.96
CA LEU A 117 9.09 2.49 -0.95
C LEU A 117 8.81 3.03 0.44
N GLN A 118 8.02 2.27 1.18
CA GLN A 118 7.81 2.44 2.60
C GLN A 118 8.34 1.21 3.33
N ALA A 119 8.99 1.42 4.47
CA ALA A 119 9.45 0.31 5.28
C ALA A 119 8.24 -0.45 5.83
N THR A 120 8.23 -1.77 5.67
CA THR A 120 7.14 -2.64 6.18
C THR A 120 7.08 -2.68 7.70
N GLN A 121 8.14 -2.21 8.36
CA GLN A 121 8.43 -2.50 9.76
C GLN A 121 8.63 -1.26 10.64
N ILE A 122 8.73 -0.07 10.03
CA ILE A 122 8.98 1.20 10.69
C ILE A 122 7.83 2.15 10.41
N GLY A 123 7.51 2.97 11.41
CA GLY A 123 6.47 3.96 11.34
C GLY A 123 6.46 4.70 10.01
N GLY A 124 5.42 4.48 9.19
CA GLY A 124 5.06 5.33 8.07
C GLY A 124 4.64 6.74 8.49
N THR A 125 5.57 7.43 9.15
CA THR A 125 5.74 8.88 9.15
C THR A 125 6.69 9.29 8.02
N SER A 126 7.30 8.34 7.32
CA SER A 126 8.08 8.60 6.12
C SER A 126 8.06 7.45 5.11
N ALA A 127 8.41 7.79 3.87
CA ALA A 127 8.68 6.86 2.77
C ALA A 127 9.79 7.44 1.88
N LEU A 128 10.19 6.66 0.88
CA LEU A 128 11.16 7.04 -0.14
C LEU A 128 10.48 7.11 -1.49
N GLN A 129 10.77 8.17 -2.24
CA GLN A 129 10.50 8.26 -3.67
C GLN A 129 11.83 8.28 -4.42
N PHE A 130 11.98 7.38 -5.38
CA PHE A 130 13.08 7.36 -6.32
C PHE A 130 12.58 7.76 -7.71
N GLN A 131 13.35 8.61 -8.39
CA GLN A 131 13.26 8.81 -9.83
C GLN A 131 14.40 8.00 -10.46
N LEU A 132 14.03 6.93 -11.14
CA LEU A 132 14.94 5.96 -11.73
C LEU A 132 14.95 6.10 -13.26
N PRO A 133 16.02 5.67 -13.94
CA PRO A 133 16.03 5.63 -15.41
C PRO A 133 14.90 4.71 -15.94
N PRO A 134 14.39 4.94 -17.17
CA PRO A 134 13.34 4.11 -17.77
C PRO A 134 13.78 2.65 -17.94
N SER A 135 15.10 2.39 -18.00
CA SER A 135 15.70 1.07 -18.07
C SER A 135 15.83 0.35 -16.72
N ALA A 136 15.27 0.88 -15.62
CA ALA A 136 15.36 0.26 -14.30
C ALA A 136 14.62 -1.09 -14.25
N ASP A 137 15.39 -2.16 -14.37
CA ASP A 137 14.95 -3.55 -14.26
C ASP A 137 15.17 -4.11 -12.85
N GLU A 138 14.88 -5.39 -12.64
CA GLU A 138 15.03 -6.03 -11.33
C GLU A 138 16.47 -6.02 -10.81
N ALA A 139 17.46 -6.11 -11.71
CA ALA A 139 18.87 -6.02 -11.32
C ALA A 139 19.23 -4.61 -10.85
N PHE A 140 18.68 -3.59 -11.52
CA PHE A 140 18.80 -2.20 -11.09
C PHE A 140 18.18 -1.99 -9.71
N LEU A 141 16.95 -2.47 -9.48
CA LEU A 141 16.29 -2.38 -8.17
C LEU A 141 17.12 -3.06 -7.08
N ALA A 142 17.65 -4.26 -7.35
CA ALA A 142 18.50 -4.97 -6.40
C ALA A 142 19.83 -4.24 -6.07
N SER A 143 20.26 -3.31 -6.92
CA SER A 143 21.46 -2.50 -6.71
C SER A 143 21.22 -1.23 -5.88
N LEU A 144 19.95 -0.85 -5.65
CA LEU A 144 19.62 0.33 -4.87
C LEU A 144 20.10 0.17 -3.42
N THR A 145 20.80 1.18 -2.93
CA THR A 145 21.17 1.25 -1.51
C THR A 145 20.05 1.92 -0.73
N LEU A 146 19.30 1.11 0.03
CA LEU A 146 18.25 1.61 0.91
C LEU A 146 18.84 2.06 2.26
N PRO A 147 18.36 3.16 2.85
CA PRO A 147 18.83 3.60 4.15
C PRO A 147 18.46 2.58 5.24
N PRO A 148 19.33 2.40 6.26
CA PRO A 148 19.02 1.54 7.38
C PRO A 148 17.79 2.07 8.14
N GLN A 149 17.02 1.13 8.66
CA GLN A 149 15.81 1.40 9.40
C GLN A 149 16.13 1.81 10.85
N ASP A 150 15.50 2.89 11.37
CA ASP A 150 15.62 3.27 12.78
C ASP A 150 14.86 2.29 13.70
N ARG A 151 15.57 1.23 14.09
CA ARG A 151 15.04 0.15 14.94
C ARG A 151 14.72 0.60 16.38
N THR A 152 14.93 1.87 16.73
CA THR A 152 14.62 2.40 18.06
C THR A 152 13.15 2.80 18.24
N GLN A 153 12.35 2.83 17.16
CA GLN A 153 10.89 2.94 17.30
C GLN A 153 10.32 1.66 17.93
N VAL A 154 10.09 1.72 19.24
CA VAL A 154 9.39 0.66 19.99
C VAL A 154 7.99 0.51 19.40
N ARG A 155 7.72 -0.67 18.84
CA ARG A 155 6.39 -1.02 18.37
C ARG A 155 5.43 -1.10 19.55
N SER A 156 4.27 -0.47 19.40
CA SER A 156 3.16 -0.79 20.28
C SER A 156 2.69 -2.23 19.98
N PRO A 157 2.52 -3.09 21.00
CA PRO A 157 1.87 -4.39 20.84
C PRO A 157 0.35 -4.27 20.68
N TYR A 158 -0.18 -3.04 20.64
CA TYR A 158 -1.58 -2.69 20.46
C TYR A 158 -1.76 -1.74 19.26
N PRO A 159 -2.89 -1.74 18.57
CA PRO A 159 -3.16 -0.79 17.50
C PRO A 159 -3.12 0.65 17.99
N THR A 160 -2.22 1.45 17.41
CA THR A 160 -2.08 2.86 17.74
C THR A 160 -2.91 3.70 16.77
N VAL A 161 -3.74 4.60 17.30
CA VAL A 161 -4.38 5.64 16.51
C VAL A 161 -3.34 6.73 16.26
N ALA A 162 -2.83 6.81 15.03
CA ALA A 162 -1.82 7.78 14.64
C ALA A 162 -2.42 9.15 14.33
N PHE A 163 -3.63 9.17 13.75
CA PHE A 163 -4.31 10.41 13.39
C PHE A 163 -5.83 10.20 13.29
N VAL A 164 -6.61 11.24 13.58
CA VAL A 164 -8.08 11.26 13.40
C VAL A 164 -8.53 12.53 12.70
N ARG A 165 -9.22 12.41 11.55
CA ARG A 165 -10.02 13.50 11.00
C ARG A 165 -11.49 13.30 11.37
N ALA A 166 -12.08 14.24 12.09
CA ALA A 166 -13.51 14.30 12.37
C ALA A 166 -14.15 15.40 11.53
N HIS A 167 -15.13 15.04 10.71
CA HIS A 167 -15.87 15.97 9.85
C HIS A 167 -17.35 15.94 10.19
N LEU A 168 -17.89 17.09 10.59
CA LEU A 168 -19.31 17.29 10.75
C LEU A 168 -19.97 17.16 9.39
N SER A 169 -20.73 16.09 9.19
CA SER A 169 -21.41 15.85 7.92
C SER A 169 -22.77 16.54 7.87
N GLU A 170 -23.47 16.60 9.01
CA GLU A 170 -24.80 17.23 9.14
C GLU A 170 -25.03 17.63 10.59
N ALA A 171 -25.43 18.88 10.84
CA ALA A 171 -25.88 19.32 12.15
C ALA A 171 -27.36 18.96 12.37
N GLY A 172 -27.70 18.41 13.54
CA GLY A 172 -29.09 18.05 13.87
C GLY A 172 -29.69 18.88 14.99
N GLU A 173 -30.94 18.58 15.36
CA GLU A 173 -31.61 19.24 16.50
C GLU A 173 -31.25 18.63 17.86
N ARG A 174 -30.77 17.38 17.87
CA ARG A 174 -30.42 16.63 19.10
C ARG A 174 -29.06 15.94 19.00
N ALA A 175 -28.72 15.48 17.79
CA ALA A 175 -27.46 14.81 17.51
C ALA A 175 -26.90 15.31 16.19
N ASP A 176 -25.61 15.52 16.16
CA ASP A 176 -24.84 15.82 14.98
C ASP A 176 -24.38 14.52 14.32
N ARG A 177 -24.33 14.49 12.99
CA ARG A 177 -23.83 13.35 12.22
C ARG A 177 -22.39 13.61 11.80
N TRP A 178 -21.50 12.70 12.20
CA TRP A 178 -20.06 12.81 11.95
C TRP A 178 -19.55 11.73 11.02
N ARG A 179 -18.47 12.09 10.33
CA ARG A 179 -17.56 11.16 9.66
C ARG A 179 -16.22 11.22 10.37
N PHE A 180 -15.64 10.06 10.62
CA PHE A 180 -14.29 9.91 11.15
C PHE A 180 -13.43 9.20 10.12
N ASP A 181 -12.28 9.76 9.76
CA ASP A 181 -11.22 9.08 9.01
C ASP A 181 -10.07 8.83 9.99
N VAL A 182 -9.83 7.56 10.34
CA VAL A 182 -8.89 7.18 11.41
C VAL A 182 -7.71 6.43 10.80
N THR A 183 -6.52 6.95 11.08
CA THR A 183 -5.24 6.36 10.68
C THR A 183 -4.74 5.46 11.80
N ILE A 184 -4.55 4.17 11.50
CA ILE A 184 -4.09 3.16 12.46
C ILE A 184 -2.72 2.65 12.05
N ARG A 185 -1.93 2.33 13.08
CA ARG A 185 -0.73 1.52 12.96
C ARG A 185 -0.84 0.30 13.86
N TYR A 186 -0.65 -0.88 13.29
CA TYR A 186 -0.47 -2.12 14.04
C TYR A 186 0.49 -3.03 13.25
N PRO A 187 1.41 -3.76 13.91
CA PRO A 187 2.34 -4.65 13.21
C PRO A 187 1.64 -5.96 12.80
N ASP A 188 0.61 -5.88 11.97
CA ASP A 188 -0.12 -7.03 11.43
C ASP A 188 0.86 -8.10 10.94
N THR A 189 0.67 -9.35 11.35
CA THR A 189 1.50 -10.48 10.90
C THR A 189 0.74 -11.49 10.04
N GLY A 190 -0.59 -11.35 9.95
CA GLY A 190 -1.43 -12.24 9.16
C GLY A 190 -2.87 -12.27 9.66
N TRP A 191 -3.62 -13.29 9.23
CA TRP A 191 -5.04 -13.45 9.57
C TRP A 191 -5.29 -13.72 11.05
N GLU A 192 -4.26 -14.18 11.76
CA GLU A 192 -4.29 -14.53 13.17
C GLU A 192 -3.92 -13.36 14.09
N ASP A 193 -3.38 -12.27 13.53
CA ASP A 193 -2.83 -11.15 14.30
C ASP A 193 -2.80 -9.89 13.42
N TYR A 194 -3.89 -9.12 13.53
CA TYR A 194 -4.08 -7.85 12.84
C TYR A 194 -5.06 -6.95 13.60
N ALA A 195 -5.05 -5.65 13.29
CA ALA A 195 -6.03 -4.71 13.80
C ALA A 195 -7.39 -4.98 13.15
N ASP A 196 -8.34 -5.51 13.90
CA ASP A 196 -9.67 -5.89 13.42
C ASP A 196 -10.70 -4.76 13.54
N GLY A 197 -10.32 -3.63 14.13
CA GLY A 197 -11.19 -2.47 14.14
C GLY A 197 -10.72 -1.29 14.98
N TRP A 198 -11.61 -0.32 15.04
CA TRP A 198 -11.53 0.81 15.96
C TRP A 198 -12.91 1.32 16.31
N HIS A 199 -12.96 2.05 17.41
CA HIS A 199 -14.19 2.48 18.03
C HIS A 199 -14.18 3.98 18.28
N VAL A 200 -15.34 4.60 18.10
CA VAL A 200 -15.67 5.91 18.65
C VAL A 200 -16.39 5.64 19.97
N GLU A 201 -15.86 6.17 21.06
CA GLU A 201 -16.42 5.96 22.40
C GLU A 201 -16.56 7.27 23.17
N THR A 202 -17.43 7.26 24.16
CA THR A 202 -17.57 8.32 25.17
C THR A 202 -16.44 8.23 26.21
N GLU A 203 -16.37 9.23 27.09
CA GLU A 203 -15.38 9.25 28.18
C GLU A 203 -15.47 8.02 29.09
N ASP A 204 -16.68 7.56 29.41
CA ASP A 204 -16.97 6.38 30.22
C ASP A 204 -16.82 5.05 29.44
N GLY A 205 -16.45 5.10 28.15
CA GLY A 205 -16.16 3.93 27.32
C GLY A 205 -17.39 3.32 26.65
N ALA A 206 -18.53 4.02 26.62
CA ALA A 206 -19.68 3.59 25.83
C ALA A 206 -19.38 3.78 24.33
N ILE A 207 -19.56 2.73 23.54
CA ILE A 207 -19.30 2.75 22.10
C ILE A 207 -20.45 3.45 21.40
N VAL A 208 -20.14 4.50 20.64
CA VAL A 208 -21.09 5.24 19.79
C VAL A 208 -20.91 4.93 18.30
N GLY A 209 -19.79 4.31 17.93
CA GLY A 209 -19.55 3.82 16.57
C GLY A 209 -18.43 2.80 16.53
N THR A 210 -18.52 1.85 15.60
CA THR A 210 -17.50 0.82 15.39
C THR A 210 -17.18 0.74 13.91
N ARG A 211 -15.88 0.77 13.58
CA ARG A 211 -15.38 0.41 12.27
C ARG A 211 -14.68 -0.95 12.36
N VAL A 212 -15.29 -1.96 11.74
CA VAL A 212 -14.70 -3.29 11.61
C VAL A 212 -13.76 -3.34 10.39
N LEU A 213 -12.64 -4.04 10.54
CA LEU A 213 -11.63 -4.30 9.53
C LEU A 213 -11.58 -5.82 9.30
N LEU A 214 -11.74 -6.22 8.04
CA LEU A 214 -12.00 -7.62 7.68
C LEU A 214 -10.79 -8.34 7.07
N HIS A 215 -9.64 -7.68 7.00
CA HIS A 215 -8.41 -8.26 6.48
C HIS A 215 -7.18 -7.63 7.13
N PRO A 216 -6.06 -8.38 7.18
CA PRO A 216 -4.77 -7.83 7.57
C PRO A 216 -4.27 -6.79 6.57
N HIS A 217 -3.67 -5.74 7.10
CA HIS A 217 -3.02 -4.64 6.41
C HIS A 217 -1.49 -4.75 6.54
N VAL A 218 -0.90 -5.95 6.48
CA VAL A 218 0.57 -6.16 6.53
C VAL A 218 1.31 -5.26 5.52
N GLY A 219 0.69 -5.09 4.35
CA GLY A 219 1.21 -4.32 3.22
C GLY A 219 0.92 -2.81 3.24
N GLU A 220 0.15 -2.33 4.20
CA GLU A 220 -0.46 -1.00 4.18
C GLU A 220 -0.39 -0.40 5.58
N GLN A 221 0.77 0.12 6.00
CA GLN A 221 0.96 0.66 7.35
C GLN A 221 1.68 2.02 7.35
N PRO A 222 1.09 3.08 7.93
CA PRO A 222 -0.23 3.10 8.53
C PRO A 222 -1.31 3.10 7.44
N PHE A 223 -2.52 2.70 7.80
CA PHE A 223 -3.67 2.77 6.91
C PHE A 223 -4.78 3.61 7.51
N THR A 224 -5.55 4.28 6.66
CA THR A 224 -6.70 5.08 7.08
C THR A 224 -7.99 4.39 6.65
N ARG A 225 -8.95 4.29 7.57
CA ARG A 225 -10.30 3.82 7.24
C ARG A 225 -11.33 4.76 7.85
N SER A 226 -12.45 4.89 7.15
CA SER A 226 -13.47 5.88 7.49
C SER A 226 -14.69 5.25 8.16
N LEU A 227 -15.36 5.94 9.07
CA LEU A 227 -16.70 5.60 9.55
C LEU A 227 -17.58 6.82 9.35
N SER A 228 -18.67 6.67 8.62
CA SER A 228 -19.62 7.76 8.35
C SER A 228 -20.94 7.51 9.04
N GLY A 229 -21.68 8.58 9.29
CA GLY A 229 -23.02 8.47 9.84
C GLY A 229 -23.06 8.26 11.35
N VAL A 230 -21.96 8.53 12.06
CA VAL A 230 -21.90 8.39 13.52
C VAL A 230 -22.74 9.51 14.14
N GLU A 231 -23.81 9.14 14.84
CA GLU A 231 -24.70 10.09 15.51
C GLU A 231 -24.17 10.38 16.91
N ILE A 232 -23.84 11.64 17.17
CA ILE A 232 -23.27 12.09 18.43
C ILE A 232 -24.18 13.17 19.02
N SER A 233 -24.65 12.95 20.25
CA SER A 233 -25.44 13.95 20.98
C SER A 233 -24.69 15.28 21.06
N GLN A 234 -25.40 16.40 20.90
CA GLN A 234 -24.78 17.73 20.98
C GLN A 234 -24.20 18.06 22.36
N ASP A 235 -24.64 17.35 23.40
CA ASP A 235 -24.07 17.47 24.76
C ASP A 235 -22.69 16.80 24.88
N LEU A 236 -22.33 15.91 23.94
CA LEU A 236 -21.04 15.22 23.93
C LEU A 236 -20.01 16.04 23.15
N THR A 237 -19.22 16.82 23.87
CA THR A 237 -18.24 17.73 23.28
C THR A 237 -16.90 17.07 22.95
N THR A 238 -16.64 15.86 23.45
CA THR A 238 -15.42 15.09 23.17
C THR A 238 -15.78 13.63 22.98
N VAL A 239 -15.19 13.00 21.96
CA VAL A 239 -15.17 11.54 21.79
C VAL A 239 -13.75 11.03 21.89
N TYR A 240 -13.61 9.72 22.06
CA TYR A 240 -12.31 9.06 22.03
C TYR A 240 -12.28 8.01 20.93
N ILE A 241 -11.16 7.94 20.23
CA ILE A 241 -10.90 6.91 19.22
C ILE A 241 -9.95 5.88 19.80
N ARG A 242 -10.35 4.61 19.77
CA ARG A 242 -9.57 3.49 20.33
C ARG A 242 -9.42 2.36 19.32
N GLY A 243 -8.20 1.89 19.12
CA GLY A 243 -7.89 0.72 18.30
C GLY A 243 -8.27 -0.60 18.97
N HIS A 244 -8.45 -1.64 18.17
CA HIS A 244 -8.73 -3.00 18.60
C HIS A 244 -8.02 -4.01 17.69
N ASP A 245 -7.47 -5.08 18.27
CA ASP A 245 -6.87 -6.21 17.56
C ASP A 245 -7.46 -7.55 18.02
N LEU A 246 -7.23 -8.59 17.21
CA LEU A 246 -7.75 -9.93 17.47
C LEU A 246 -7.20 -10.61 18.74
N GLN A 247 -5.97 -10.27 19.14
CA GLN A 247 -5.20 -11.03 20.14
C GLN A 247 -5.37 -10.46 21.54
N SER A 248 -5.34 -9.14 21.65
CA SER A 248 -5.30 -8.38 22.88
C SER A 248 -6.60 -7.60 23.12
N GLY A 249 -7.43 -7.45 22.09
CA GLY A 249 -8.64 -6.65 22.15
C GLY A 249 -8.34 -5.16 22.08
N TYR A 250 -8.91 -4.37 22.99
CA TYR A 250 -8.78 -2.92 22.99
C TYR A 250 -7.38 -2.44 23.38
N SER A 251 -6.88 -1.47 22.61
CA SER A 251 -5.67 -0.73 22.98
C SER A 251 -5.83 -0.03 24.35
N PRO A 252 -4.77 0.04 25.17
CA PRO A 252 -4.81 0.76 26.44
C PRO A 252 -4.94 2.27 26.25
N ASP A 253 -4.39 2.78 25.14
CA ASP A 253 -4.41 4.19 24.78
C ASP A 253 -5.54 4.50 23.80
N ARG A 254 -6.06 5.74 23.90
CA ARG A 254 -7.11 6.31 23.04
C ARG A 254 -6.82 7.77 22.77
N VAL A 255 -7.21 8.26 21.58
CA VAL A 255 -7.06 9.67 21.18
C VAL A 255 -8.33 10.43 21.49
N ALA A 256 -8.24 11.48 22.30
CA ALA A 256 -9.36 12.39 22.57
C ALA A 256 -9.54 13.37 21.41
N VAL A 257 -10.77 13.52 20.92
CA VAL A 257 -11.13 14.38 19.80
C VAL A 257 -12.23 15.35 20.26
N PRO A 258 -11.87 16.61 20.59
CA PRO A 258 -12.83 17.64 20.97
C PRO A 258 -13.64 18.08 19.74
N LEU A 259 -14.96 17.90 19.76
CA LEU A 259 -15.85 18.17 18.63
C LEU A 259 -16.39 19.62 18.58
N GLY A 260 -16.11 20.43 19.62
CA GLY A 260 -16.74 21.74 19.80
C GLY A 260 -16.39 22.77 18.73
N ASP A 261 -15.12 22.86 18.33
CA ASP A 261 -14.60 23.86 17.40
C ASP A 261 -13.79 23.20 16.28
N ALA A 262 -13.69 23.89 15.14
CA ALA A 262 -12.76 23.48 14.10
C ALA A 262 -11.31 23.73 14.56
N VAL A 263 -10.49 22.69 14.52
CA VAL A 263 -9.11 22.70 15.04
C VAL A 263 -8.27 21.62 14.36
N ALA A 264 -6.98 21.87 14.16
CA ALA A 264 -6.03 20.87 13.68
C ALA A 264 -4.82 20.80 14.64
N THR A 265 -4.36 19.58 14.88
CA THR A 265 -3.19 19.23 15.71
C THR A 265 -2.41 18.13 15.01
N ASP A 266 -1.28 17.73 15.59
CA ASP A 266 -0.47 16.60 15.07
C ASP A 266 -1.17 15.23 15.22
N THR A 267 -2.28 15.14 15.98
CA THR A 267 -2.95 13.86 16.28
C THR A 267 -4.41 13.82 15.85
N TYR A 268 -5.02 14.97 15.57
CA TYR A 268 -6.39 15.05 15.08
C TYR A 268 -6.68 16.38 14.38
N GLU A 269 -7.67 16.34 13.48
CA GLU A 269 -8.28 17.50 12.82
C GLU A 269 -9.81 17.41 12.94
N VAL A 270 -10.45 18.53 13.25
CA VAL A 270 -11.90 18.67 13.37
C VAL A 270 -12.36 19.74 12.38
N ILE A 271 -13.27 19.34 11.51
CA ILE A 271 -13.87 20.17 10.47
C ILE A 271 -15.36 20.25 10.79
N ARG A 272 -15.89 21.47 10.96
CA ARG A 272 -17.31 21.74 11.26
C ARG A 272 -18.02 22.39 10.09
#